data_AF-A0A969SDG1-F1
#
_entry.id   AF-A0A969SDG1-F1
#
_cell.length_a   1.000
_cell.length_b   1.000
_cell.length_c   1.000
_cell.angle_alpha   90.00
_cell.angle_beta   90.00
_cell.angle_gamma   90.00
#
_symmetry.space_group_name_H-M   'P 1'
#
loop_
_entity.id
_entity.type
_entity.pdbx_description
1 polymer ?
#
loop_
_entity_poly.entity_id
_entity_poly.type
_entity_poly.pdbx_seq_one_letter_code
_entity_poly.pdbx_strand_id
1 'polypeptide(L)'
;MNIEEFFQLSAGKWFSHRSSHHFACKQSEHGKSDIIIETLSTDHPEVVKLCQQYNIDPKGASCGAKVTWNGTMEWDKEKQTGSTVLVVVPDKDNPNEGELLREMGYAEKVPIAGHYKIDTDDILTLTTEYETMWSEERIWFASPNLRMRESVLKRFGGFSMASFISEIRMGGGQPTKKASEATNSASS
;
A
#
# COMPACT_ATOMS: atom_id res chain seq x y z
N MET A 1 14.95 -0.52 7.33
CA MET A 1 13.89 -1.54 7.24
C MET A 1 13.90 -2.13 5.84
N ASN A 2 13.68 -3.43 5.68
CA ASN A 2 13.46 -4.02 4.34
C ASN A 2 11.95 -4.14 4.02
N ILE A 3 11.61 -4.51 2.79
CA ILE A 3 10.21 -4.58 2.35
C ILE A 3 9.37 -5.59 3.15
N GLU A 4 9.94 -6.73 3.52
CA GLU A 4 9.26 -7.75 4.34
C GLU A 4 8.93 -7.21 5.74
N GLU A 5 9.91 -6.56 6.39
CA GLU A 5 9.73 -5.91 7.69
C GLU A 5 8.67 -4.81 7.62
N PHE A 6 8.61 -4.06 6.52
CA PHE A 6 7.59 -3.02 6.31
C PHE A 6 6.17 -3.62 6.21
N PHE A 7 6.01 -4.72 5.48
CA PHE A 7 4.74 -5.42 5.34
C PHE A 7 4.33 -6.12 6.65
N GLN A 8 5.30 -6.70 7.38
CA GLN A 8 5.06 -7.25 8.72
C GLN A 8 4.62 -6.17 9.71
N LEU A 9 5.27 -5.01 9.72
CA LEU A 9 4.87 -3.88 10.56
C LEU A 9 3.49 -3.35 10.14
N SER A 10 3.15 -3.40 8.86
CA SER A 10 1.84 -3.03 8.34
C SER A 10 0.71 -3.97 8.77
N ALA A 11 1.01 -5.23 9.11
CA ALA A 11 0.00 -6.22 9.48
C ALA A 11 -0.81 -5.77 10.71
N GLY A 12 -2.13 -5.97 10.67
CA GLY A 12 -3.05 -5.62 11.76
C GLY A 12 -4.26 -4.82 11.30
N LYS A 13 -5.03 -4.33 12.27
CA LYS A 13 -6.22 -3.51 12.03
C LYS A 13 -5.90 -2.02 12.20
N TRP A 14 -6.39 -1.19 11.30
CA TRP A 14 -6.11 0.24 11.24
C TRP A 14 -7.39 1.03 11.04
N PHE A 15 -7.52 2.14 11.76
CA PHE A 15 -8.49 3.18 11.42
C PHE A 15 -7.81 4.17 10.49
N SER A 16 -8.38 4.39 9.31
CA SER A 16 -7.83 5.23 8.26
C SER A 16 -8.70 6.45 8.05
N HIS A 17 -8.06 7.62 7.98
CA HIS A 17 -8.70 8.87 7.62
C HIS A 17 -7.99 9.45 6.41
N ARG A 18 -8.71 9.54 5.29
CA ARG A 18 -8.22 10.05 4.01
C ARG A 18 -8.81 11.43 3.73
N SER A 19 -7.96 12.33 3.28
CA SER A 19 -8.34 13.61 2.68
C SER A 19 -7.75 13.68 1.27
N SER A 20 -8.60 13.89 0.27
CA SER A 20 -8.22 13.95 -1.13
C SER A 20 -8.61 15.30 -1.72
N HIS A 21 -7.72 15.92 -2.49
CA HIS A 21 -7.96 17.19 -3.17
C HIS A 21 -7.92 17.00 -4.68
N HIS A 22 -9.02 17.35 -5.34
CA HIS A 22 -9.17 17.30 -6.79
C HIS A 22 -8.77 18.65 -7.40
N PHE A 23 -7.67 18.70 -8.13
CA PHE A 23 -7.08 19.96 -8.61
C PHE A 23 -7.96 20.68 -9.64
N ALA A 24 -8.57 19.94 -10.56
CA ALA A 24 -9.41 20.51 -11.61
C ALA A 24 -10.66 21.21 -11.05
N CYS A 25 -11.28 20.61 -10.03
CA CYS A 25 -12.53 21.10 -9.44
C CYS A 25 -12.31 21.96 -8.18
N LYS A 26 -11.08 22.05 -7.65
CA LYS A 26 -10.74 22.71 -6.38
C LYS A 26 -11.61 22.22 -5.21
N GLN A 27 -11.87 20.92 -5.18
CA GLN A 27 -12.73 20.27 -4.18
C GLN A 27 -11.90 19.34 -3.31
N SER A 28 -12.29 19.24 -2.04
CA SER A 28 -11.71 18.28 -1.09
C SER A 28 -12.78 17.28 -0.69
N GLU A 29 -12.36 16.02 -0.54
CA GLU A 29 -13.17 14.91 -0.10
C GLU A 29 -12.51 14.24 1.10
N HIS A 30 -13.32 13.89 2.09
CA HIS A 30 -12.87 13.16 3.26
C HIS A 30 -13.58 11.81 3.34
N GLY A 31 -12.85 10.80 3.82
CA GLY A 31 -13.35 9.45 3.98
C GLY A 31 -12.72 8.78 5.18
N LYS A 32 -13.50 7.92 5.84
CA LYS A 32 -13.04 7.12 6.96
C LYS A 32 -13.23 5.65 6.64
N SER A 33 -12.25 4.83 6.96
CA SER A 33 -12.31 3.38 6.74
C SER A 33 -11.60 2.60 7.83
N ASP A 34 -12.13 1.42 8.12
CA ASP A 34 -11.40 0.36 8.80
C ASP A 34 -10.63 -0.43 7.76
N ILE A 35 -9.34 -0.64 7.98
CA ILE A 35 -8.46 -1.43 7.12
C ILE A 35 -7.90 -2.60 7.93
N ILE A 36 -7.90 -3.79 7.35
CA ILE A 36 -7.26 -4.99 7.90
C ILE A 36 -6.18 -5.42 6.90
N ILE A 37 -4.97 -5.63 7.41
CA ILE A 37 -3.82 -6.07 6.63
C ILE A 37 -3.32 -7.38 7.22
N GLU A 38 -3.30 -8.42 6.40
CA GLU A 38 -2.88 -9.77 6.79
C GLU A 38 -1.72 -10.19 5.91
N THR A 39 -0.61 -10.64 6.50
CA THR A 39 0.50 -11.20 5.75
C THR A 39 0.13 -12.57 5.20
N LEU A 40 0.44 -12.81 3.93
CA LEU A 40 0.27 -14.09 3.26
C LEU A 40 1.64 -14.72 3.02
N SER A 41 1.74 -16.04 3.21
CA SER A 41 2.94 -16.78 2.81
C SER A 41 3.09 -16.81 1.30
N THR A 42 4.30 -16.98 0.81
CA THR A 42 4.62 -17.14 -0.62
C THR A 42 3.92 -18.33 -1.25
N ASP A 43 3.66 -19.38 -0.46
CA ASP A 43 2.95 -20.59 -0.89
C ASP A 43 1.42 -20.45 -0.85
N HIS A 44 0.90 -19.31 -0.42
CA HIS A 44 -0.54 -19.09 -0.32
C HIS A 44 -1.19 -19.14 -1.72
N PRO A 45 -2.33 -19.83 -1.92
CA PRO A 45 -2.94 -19.97 -3.24
C PRO A 45 -3.24 -18.64 -3.96
N GLU A 46 -3.66 -17.61 -3.22
CA GLU A 46 -3.89 -16.26 -3.79
C GLU A 46 -2.59 -15.62 -4.28
N VAL A 47 -1.47 -15.84 -3.60
CA VAL A 47 -0.14 -15.32 -3.99
C VAL A 47 0.36 -16.04 -5.24
N VAL A 48 0.31 -17.37 -5.24
CA VAL A 48 0.71 -18.21 -6.39
C VAL A 48 -0.10 -17.86 -7.62
N LYS A 49 -1.43 -17.72 -7.48
CA LYS A 49 -2.32 -17.34 -8.57
C LYS A 49 -1.97 -15.96 -9.12
N LEU A 50 -1.67 -14.99 -8.26
CA LEU A 50 -1.32 -13.65 -8.70
C LEU A 50 0.01 -13.65 -9.46
N CYS A 51 1.04 -14.33 -8.96
CA CYS A 51 2.31 -14.48 -9.69
C CYS A 51 2.10 -15.07 -11.09
N GLN A 52 1.27 -16.12 -11.21
CA GLN A 52 0.94 -16.74 -12.50
C GLN A 52 0.23 -15.79 -13.46
N GLN A 53 -0.69 -14.93 -12.98
CA GLN A 53 -1.38 -13.95 -13.81
C GLN A 53 -0.44 -12.92 -14.42
N TYR A 54 0.65 -12.60 -13.72
CA TYR A 54 1.70 -11.69 -14.17
C TYR A 54 2.86 -12.42 -14.89
N ASN A 55 2.75 -13.74 -15.11
CA ASN A 55 3.81 -14.58 -15.70
C ASN A 55 5.13 -14.58 -14.91
N ILE A 56 5.05 -14.48 -13.59
CA ILE A 56 6.20 -14.49 -12.66
C ILE A 56 6.26 -15.85 -11.95
N ASP A 57 7.47 -16.40 -11.77
CA ASP A 57 7.67 -17.60 -10.96
C ASP A 57 7.34 -17.28 -9.49
N PRO A 58 6.38 -17.98 -8.85
CA PRO A 58 6.04 -17.77 -7.45
C PRO A 58 7.25 -17.82 -6.50
N LYS A 59 8.32 -18.53 -6.86
CA LYS A 59 9.57 -18.58 -6.08
C LYS A 59 10.33 -17.25 -6.02
N GLY A 60 10.03 -16.31 -6.92
CA GLY A 60 10.58 -14.96 -6.91
C GLY A 60 9.84 -14.00 -5.97
N ALA A 61 8.67 -14.39 -5.45
CA ALA A 61 7.95 -13.57 -4.49
C ALA A 61 8.62 -13.63 -3.10
N SER A 62 8.74 -12.48 -2.45
CA SER A 62 9.31 -12.34 -1.10
C SER A 62 8.22 -12.36 -0.03
N CYS A 63 7.14 -11.58 -0.22
CA CYS A 63 6.00 -11.58 0.70
C CYS A 63 4.68 -11.26 -0.01
N GLY A 64 3.58 -11.73 0.55
CA GLY A 64 2.23 -11.34 0.16
C GLY A 64 1.50 -10.62 1.29
N ALA A 65 0.50 -9.81 0.94
CA ALA A 65 -0.45 -9.30 1.91
C ALA A 65 -1.86 -9.18 1.32
N LYS A 66 -2.85 -9.47 2.16
CA LYS A 66 -4.26 -9.21 1.88
C LYS A 66 -4.66 -7.93 2.60
N VAL A 67 -5.21 -6.99 1.86
CA VAL A 67 -5.72 -5.73 2.39
C VAL A 67 -7.22 -5.71 2.18
N THR A 68 -7.97 -5.69 3.28
CA THR A 68 -9.44 -5.56 3.29
C THR A 68 -9.80 -4.20 3.85
N TRP A 69 -10.76 -3.50 3.22
CA TRP A 69 -11.25 -2.22 3.72
C TRP A 69 -12.78 -2.19 3.81
N ASN A 70 -13.25 -1.39 4.75
CA ASN A 70 -14.66 -1.06 4.94
C ASN A 70 -14.76 0.39 5.38
N GLY A 71 -15.20 1.26 4.48
CA GLY A 71 -15.30 2.69 4.75
C GLY A 71 -16.54 3.33 4.19
N THR A 72 -16.72 4.59 4.54
CA THR A 72 -17.75 5.48 3.98
C THR A 72 -17.11 6.80 3.58
N MET A 73 -17.66 7.45 2.55
CA MET A 73 -17.25 8.81 2.20
C MET A 73 -18.16 9.81 2.93
N GLU A 74 -17.73 11.06 3.09
CA GLU A 74 -18.61 12.06 3.69
C GLU A 74 -19.81 12.40 2.79
N TRP A 75 -19.59 12.40 1.48
CA TRP A 75 -20.61 12.71 0.48
C TRP A 75 -21.50 11.50 0.14
N ASP A 76 -21.06 10.28 0.47
CA ASP A 76 -21.78 9.04 0.22
C ASP A 76 -21.72 8.12 1.44
N LYS A 77 -22.88 7.90 2.06
CA LYS A 77 -23.04 7.06 3.25
C LYS A 77 -23.06 5.57 2.91
N GLU A 78 -23.05 5.19 1.63
CA GLU A 78 -22.90 3.80 1.26
C GLU A 78 -21.53 3.27 1.67
N LYS A 79 -21.52 2.02 2.13
CA LYS A 79 -20.30 1.35 2.54
C LYS A 79 -19.51 0.94 1.31
N GLN A 80 -18.33 1.53 1.18
CA GLN A 80 -17.32 1.15 0.21
C GLN A 80 -16.45 0.06 0.83
N THR A 81 -16.80 -1.20 0.55
CA THR A 81 -16.04 -2.38 0.99
C THR A 81 -15.26 -3.01 -0.15
N GLY A 82 -14.12 -3.60 0.15
CA GLY A 82 -13.32 -4.32 -0.83
C GLY A 82 -12.15 -5.06 -0.21
N SER A 83 -11.49 -5.87 -1.04
CA SER A 83 -10.29 -6.62 -0.71
C SER A 83 -9.37 -6.65 -1.91
N THR A 84 -8.07 -6.68 -1.67
CA THR A 84 -7.05 -6.88 -2.71
C THR A 84 -5.87 -7.66 -2.13
N VAL A 85 -5.27 -8.50 -2.96
CA VAL A 85 -4.00 -9.16 -2.64
C VAL A 85 -2.86 -8.42 -3.30
N LEU A 86 -1.79 -8.21 -2.54
CA LEU A 86 -0.52 -7.63 -2.96
C LEU A 86 0.56 -8.70 -2.86
N VAL A 87 1.45 -8.76 -3.85
CA VAL A 87 2.62 -9.63 -3.84
C VAL A 87 3.85 -8.83 -4.23
N VAL A 88 4.90 -8.94 -3.43
CA VAL A 88 6.18 -8.26 -3.64
C VAL A 88 7.15 -9.22 -4.31
N VAL A 89 7.75 -8.77 -5.41
CA VAL A 89 8.77 -9.50 -6.18
C VAL A 89 10.02 -8.62 -6.28
N PRO A 90 11.03 -8.84 -5.43
CA PRO A 90 12.24 -8.02 -5.44
C PRO A 90 13.09 -8.21 -6.69
N ASP A 91 13.80 -7.16 -7.10
CA ASP A 91 14.81 -7.25 -8.14
C ASP A 91 16.01 -8.07 -7.67
N LYS A 92 16.58 -8.89 -8.56
CA LYS A 92 17.68 -9.82 -8.23
C LYS A 92 18.92 -9.10 -7.71
N ASP A 93 19.19 -7.91 -8.24
CA ASP A 93 20.40 -7.14 -7.95
C ASP A 93 20.18 -6.11 -6.84
N ASN A 94 18.92 -5.77 -6.54
CA ASN A 94 18.58 -4.78 -5.52
C ASN A 94 17.27 -5.12 -4.81
N PRO A 95 17.32 -5.73 -3.60
CA PRO A 95 16.11 -6.16 -2.89
C PRO A 95 15.25 -4.99 -2.36
N ASN A 96 15.78 -3.76 -2.38
CA ASN A 96 15.04 -2.57 -1.95
C ASN A 96 14.13 -2.01 -3.05
N GLU A 97 14.19 -2.55 -4.26
CA GLU A 97 13.30 -2.21 -5.37
C GLU A 97 12.81 -3.47 -6.07
N GLY A 98 11.74 -3.34 -6.85
CA GLY A 98 11.18 -4.46 -7.59
C GLY A 98 9.73 -4.25 -7.96
N GLU A 99 9.04 -5.34 -8.27
CA GLU A 99 7.65 -5.31 -8.71
C GLU A 99 6.68 -5.51 -7.55
N LEU A 100 5.58 -4.76 -7.58
CA LEU A 100 4.42 -4.96 -6.72
C LEU A 100 3.25 -5.43 -7.59
N LEU A 101 2.93 -6.71 -7.46
CA LEU A 101 1.78 -7.30 -8.13
C LEU A 101 0.53 -7.03 -7.30
N ARG A 102 -0.54 -6.65 -7.97
CA ARG A 102 -1.84 -6.38 -7.34
C ARG A 102 -2.94 -7.17 -8.02
N GLU A 103 -3.82 -7.75 -7.21
CA GLU A 103 -5.02 -8.39 -7.72
C GLU A 103 -5.88 -7.36 -8.47
N MET A 104 -6.14 -7.64 -9.75
CA MET A 104 -6.85 -6.74 -10.65
C MET A 104 -8.24 -6.39 -10.11
N GLY A 105 -8.60 -5.11 -10.19
CA GLY A 105 -10.00 -4.70 -10.06
C GLY A 105 -10.80 -5.06 -11.31
N TYR A 106 -12.13 -5.15 -11.18
CA TYR A 106 -13.06 -5.51 -12.28
C TYR A 106 -12.95 -4.63 -13.55
N ALA A 107 -12.31 -3.46 -13.48
CA ALA A 107 -12.26 -2.48 -14.57
C ALA A 107 -10.98 -2.56 -15.44
N GLU A 108 -9.94 -3.26 -15.00
CA GLU A 108 -8.66 -3.30 -15.71
C GLU A 108 -8.63 -4.45 -16.71
N LYS A 109 -8.15 -4.18 -17.94
CA LYS A 109 -8.09 -5.20 -19.01
C LYS A 109 -6.75 -5.94 -19.06
N VAL A 110 -5.69 -5.37 -18.51
CA VAL A 110 -4.33 -5.91 -18.54
C VAL A 110 -3.71 -5.74 -17.15
N PRO A 111 -3.13 -6.80 -16.56
CA PRO A 111 -2.36 -6.68 -15.32
C PRO A 111 -1.10 -5.85 -15.58
N ILE A 112 -0.94 -4.75 -14.86
CA ILE A 112 0.26 -3.91 -14.91
C ILE A 112 0.88 -3.95 -13.51
N ALA A 113 2.12 -4.44 -13.44
CA ALA A 113 2.83 -4.49 -12.18
C ALA A 113 3.19 -3.06 -11.77
N GLY A 114 2.95 -2.73 -10.51
CA GLY A 114 3.55 -1.54 -9.92
C GLY A 114 5.05 -1.77 -9.71
N HIS A 115 5.78 -0.69 -9.51
CA HIS A 115 7.14 -0.73 -8.99
C HIS A 115 7.12 -0.28 -7.55
N TYR A 116 7.92 -0.92 -6.69
CA TYR A 116 8.13 -0.45 -5.32
C TYR A 116 9.59 -0.08 -5.11
N LYS A 117 9.82 0.85 -4.20
CA LYS A 117 11.14 1.18 -3.69
C LYS A 117 11.06 1.51 -2.21
N ILE A 118 11.92 0.91 -1.39
CA ILE A 118 12.14 1.32 0.00
C ILE A 118 13.47 2.07 0.07
N ASP A 119 13.43 3.29 0.61
CA ASP A 119 14.63 4.12 0.77
C ASP A 119 15.29 3.94 2.14
N THR A 120 16.36 4.70 2.37
CA THR A 120 17.12 4.67 3.63
C THR A 120 16.37 5.27 4.81
N ASP A 121 15.30 6.02 4.56
CA ASP A 121 14.47 6.67 5.57
C ASP A 121 13.22 5.81 5.90
N ASP A 122 13.22 4.54 5.48
CA ASP A 122 12.15 3.56 5.66
C ASP A 122 10.81 3.99 5.01
N ILE A 123 10.88 4.78 3.94
CA ILE A 123 9.70 5.19 3.16
C ILE A 123 9.51 4.22 2.00
N LEU A 124 8.34 3.57 1.96
CA LEU A 124 7.91 2.75 0.84
C LEU A 124 7.25 3.65 -0.21
N THR A 125 7.89 3.77 -1.37
CA THR A 125 7.33 4.42 -2.56
C THR A 125 6.78 3.36 -3.50
N LEU A 126 5.52 3.50 -3.89
CA LEU A 126 4.84 2.67 -4.86
C LEU A 126 4.51 3.51 -6.09
N THR A 127 4.91 3.05 -7.26
CA THR A 127 4.62 3.72 -8.53
C THR A 127 3.84 2.78 -9.42
N THR A 128 2.79 3.29 -10.07
CA THR A 128 2.06 2.54 -11.10
C THR A 128 1.81 3.46 -12.27
N GLU A 129 2.14 2.98 -13.47
CA GLU A 129 2.02 3.76 -14.70
C GLU A 129 1.23 2.97 -15.75
N TYR A 130 0.22 3.63 -16.30
CA TYR A 130 -0.61 3.21 -17.40
C TYR A 130 -0.47 4.25 -18.51
N GLU A 131 -0.93 3.93 -19.72
CA GLU A 131 -0.89 4.83 -20.87
C GLU A 131 -1.51 6.22 -20.58
N THR A 132 -2.54 6.28 -19.74
CA THR A 132 -3.30 7.52 -19.46
C THR A 132 -3.20 8.01 -18.03
N MET A 133 -2.54 7.24 -17.15
CA MET A 133 -2.55 7.48 -15.70
C MET A 133 -1.20 7.12 -15.09
N TRP A 134 -0.68 8.00 -14.25
CA TRP A 134 0.49 7.72 -13.43
C TRP A 134 0.13 8.01 -11.98
N SER A 135 0.47 7.11 -11.07
CA SER A 135 0.27 7.28 -9.64
C SER A 135 1.53 6.97 -8.88
N GLU A 136 1.80 7.78 -7.86
CA GLU A 136 2.83 7.53 -6.87
C GLU A 136 2.20 7.61 -5.48
N GLU A 137 2.47 6.61 -4.65
CA GLU A 137 2.10 6.60 -3.23
C GLU A 137 3.36 6.46 -2.40
N ARG A 138 3.48 7.24 -1.32
CA ARG A 138 4.58 7.13 -0.36
C ARG A 138 3.99 6.80 1.00
N ILE A 139 4.48 5.74 1.62
CA ILE A 139 3.96 5.18 2.87
C ILE A 139 5.11 5.07 3.87
N TRP A 140 4.90 5.56 5.09
CA TRP A 140 5.90 5.49 6.15
C TRP A 140 5.24 5.39 7.53
N PHE A 141 6.02 5.02 8.54
CA PHE A 141 5.57 4.95 9.92
C PHE A 141 6.10 6.15 10.70
N ALA A 142 5.20 7.05 11.12
CA ALA A 142 5.55 8.11 12.07
C ALA A 142 5.72 7.55 13.49
N SER A 143 5.10 6.41 13.77
CA SER A 143 5.39 5.53 14.91
C SER A 143 4.91 4.11 14.58
N PRO A 144 5.25 3.08 15.36
CA PRO A 144 4.78 1.71 15.10
C PRO A 144 3.25 1.53 15.03
N ASN A 145 2.49 2.50 15.56
CA ASN A 145 1.03 2.53 15.58
C ASN A 145 0.41 3.69 14.79
N LEU A 146 1.22 4.48 14.09
CA LEU A 146 0.78 5.58 13.23
C LEU A 146 1.47 5.47 11.87
N ARG A 147 0.72 5.03 10.87
CA ARG A 147 1.16 4.95 9.48
C ARG A 147 0.60 6.13 8.70
N MET A 148 1.44 6.72 7.87
CA MET A 148 1.12 7.86 7.04
C MET A 148 1.25 7.46 5.59
N ARG A 149 0.38 8.01 4.74
CA ARG A 149 0.45 7.82 3.30
C ARG A 149 0.10 9.12 2.59
N GLU A 150 0.92 9.47 1.61
CA GLU A 150 0.58 10.48 0.62
C GLU A 150 0.47 9.82 -0.75
N SER A 151 -0.37 10.37 -1.61
CA SER A 151 -0.41 9.95 -3.00
C SER A 151 -0.69 11.10 -3.95
N VAL A 152 -0.13 10.99 -5.15
CA VAL A 152 -0.39 11.88 -6.26
C VAL A 152 -0.85 11.08 -7.46
N LEU A 153 -1.84 11.61 -8.16
CA LEU A 153 -2.41 11.03 -9.36
C LEU A 153 -2.27 12.01 -10.51
N LYS A 154 -1.68 11.55 -11.60
CA LYS A 154 -1.59 12.25 -12.87
C LYS A 154 -2.45 11.55 -13.90
N ARG A 155 -3.29 12.30 -14.61
CA ARG A 155 -4.12 11.82 -15.73
C ARG A 155 -4.03 12.78 -16.89
N PHE A 156 -4.01 12.24 -18.12
CA PHE A 156 -4.03 13.04 -19.35
C PHE A 156 -2.96 14.17 -19.38
N GLY A 157 -1.76 13.89 -18.85
CA GLY A 157 -0.64 14.82 -18.87
C GLY A 157 -0.56 15.82 -17.70
N GLY A 158 -1.54 15.86 -16.79
CA GLY A 158 -1.54 16.78 -15.63
C GLY A 158 -1.89 16.12 -14.30
N PHE A 159 -1.46 16.71 -13.19
CA PHE A 159 -1.86 16.26 -11.86
C PHE A 159 -3.36 16.48 -11.67
N SER A 160 -4.09 15.42 -11.36
CA SER A 160 -5.54 15.44 -11.17
C SER A 160 -5.93 15.45 -9.69
N MET A 161 -5.17 14.75 -8.84
CA MET A 161 -5.52 14.58 -7.43
C MET A 161 -4.27 14.41 -6.56
N ALA A 162 -4.32 14.92 -5.34
CA ALA A 162 -3.39 14.55 -4.28
C ALA A 162 -4.19 14.10 -3.04
N SER A 163 -3.68 13.11 -2.33
CA SER A 163 -4.33 12.60 -1.12
C SER A 163 -3.34 12.48 0.03
N PHE A 164 -3.84 12.69 1.23
CA PHE A 164 -3.14 12.44 2.47
C PHE A 164 -3.98 11.54 3.36
N ILE A 165 -3.35 10.52 3.94
CA ILE A 165 -4.00 9.51 4.76
C ILE A 165 -3.20 9.32 6.04
N SER A 166 -3.91 9.39 7.17
CA SER A 166 -3.38 9.01 8.48
C SER A 166 -4.07 7.73 8.96
N GLU A 167 -3.28 6.76 9.42
CA GLU A 167 -3.77 5.44 9.81
C GLU A 167 -3.28 5.07 11.20
N ILE A 168 -4.23 4.87 12.12
CA ILE A 168 -3.96 4.58 13.52
C ILE A 168 -4.27 3.12 13.79
N ARG A 169 -3.30 2.38 14.33
CA ARG A 169 -3.48 0.96 14.65
C ARG A 169 -4.57 0.80 15.73
N MET A 170 -5.47 -0.14 15.49
CA MET A 170 -6.53 -0.52 16.41
C MET A 170 -6.20 -1.83 17.13
N GLY A 171 -6.60 -1.95 18.40
CA GLY A 171 -6.57 -3.22 19.12
C GLY A 171 -5.38 -3.48 20.05
N GLY A 172 -4.53 -2.48 20.35
CA GLY A 172 -3.56 -2.55 21.46
C GLY A 172 -2.44 -3.60 21.35
N GLY A 173 -2.35 -4.34 20.24
CA GLY A 173 -1.27 -5.29 20.01
C GLY A 173 0.07 -4.59 19.91
N GLN A 174 1.03 -4.99 20.75
CA GLN A 174 2.39 -4.46 20.69
C GLN A 174 3.00 -4.71 19.30
N PRO A 175 3.70 -3.72 18.72
CA PRO A 175 4.59 -3.96 17.61
C PRO A 175 5.58 -5.07 17.98
N THR A 176 5.93 -5.94 17.04
CA THR A 176 7.02 -6.90 17.24
C THR A 176 8.30 -6.14 17.63
N LYS A 177 9.09 -6.69 18.56
CA LYS A 177 10.29 -6.06 19.17
C LYS A 177 11.25 -5.34 18.20
N LYS A 178 11.34 -5.80 16.94
CA LYS A 178 12.13 -5.15 15.89
C LYS A 178 11.65 -3.73 15.53
N ALA A 179 10.34 -3.47 15.56
CA ALA A 179 9.77 -2.18 15.20
C ALA A 179 9.99 -1.09 16.26
N SER A 180 10.14 -1.46 17.54
CA SER A 180 10.45 -0.50 18.62
C SER A 180 11.90 -0.01 18.61
N GLU A 181 12.83 -0.80 18.07
CA GLU A 181 14.27 -0.43 18.03
C GLU A 181 14.58 0.56 16.90
N ALA A 182 13.86 0.48 15.77
CA ALA A 182 13.97 1.43 14.65
C ALA A 182 13.50 2.85 15.03
N THR A 183 12.49 2.98 15.90
CA THR A 183 11.97 4.31 16.31
C THR A 183 12.93 5.04 17.26
N ASN A 184 13.68 4.32 18.10
CA ASN A 184 14.63 4.92 19.04
C ASN A 184 15.90 5.46 18.36
N SER A 185 16.28 4.89 17.21
CA SER A 185 17.46 5.32 16.46
C SER A 185 17.21 6.54 15.58
N ALA A 186 15.98 6.78 15.14
CA ALA A 186 15.60 8.01 14.40
C ALA A 186 15.36 9.24 15.31
N SER A 187 15.32 9.04 16.63
CA SER A 187 15.07 10.11 17.62
C SER A 187 16.32 10.54 18.40
N SER A 188 17.51 10.04 18.02
CA SER A 188 18.79 10.32 18.67
C SER A 188 19.74 11.11 17.78
#